data_AF-A0A1G0JT67-F1
#
_entry.id   AF-A0A1G0JT67-F1
#
_cell.length_a   1.000
_cell.length_b   1.000
_cell.length_c   1.000
_cell.angle_alpha   90.00
_cell.angle_beta   90.00
_cell.angle_gamma   90.00
#
_symmetry.space_group_name_H-M   'P 1'
#
loop_
_entity.id
_entity.type
_entity.pdbx_description
1 polymer ?
#
loop_
_entity_poly.entity_id
_entity_poly.type
_entity_poly.pdbx_seq_one_letter_code
_entity_poly.pdbx_strand_id
1 'polypeptide(L)'
;MENTTSTGNSVTIMEEPYANHQPLSQQVRILYSQSVTTFLFPPLAALCIAAILRDFADDRFLLVWLSIILLHGLLRYYLLWCYFHSSDREEHTDRWMNRFIITVFVSGILWGFAGIFLIPYRSTGTIAFTLYNGLLLLTTCGLVAGAVISYAINIGVLLCYSLPALLLPAFHLISIGDRYNTSFGGLLLLYHLYILIAAIRMNRQFVYFMNMEHQKQQLEQKYSNLKRIYEALRRRTPRAL
;
A
#
# COMPACT_ATOMS: atom_id res chain seq x y z
N MET A 1 -22.83 -16.50 -63.50
CA MET A 1 -23.02 -15.42 -62.51
C MET A 1 -23.42 -16.06 -61.20
N GLU A 2 -22.39 -16.23 -60.38
CA GLU A 2 -22.32 -16.24 -58.91
C GLU A 2 -23.60 -15.88 -58.15
N ASN A 3 -24.00 -16.69 -57.16
CA ASN A 3 -24.02 -16.21 -55.78
C ASN A 3 -24.07 -17.38 -54.78
N THR A 4 -23.00 -17.50 -54.00
CA THR A 4 -22.80 -18.43 -52.90
C THR A 4 -23.25 -17.79 -51.59
N THR A 5 -24.36 -18.24 -51.01
CA THR A 5 -24.76 -17.86 -49.65
C THR A 5 -24.01 -18.71 -48.63
N SER A 6 -22.75 -18.35 -48.36
CA SER A 6 -22.00 -18.88 -47.22
C SER A 6 -22.53 -18.22 -45.94
N THR A 7 -23.26 -18.99 -45.15
CA THR A 7 -23.70 -18.68 -43.79
C THR A 7 -22.51 -18.29 -42.92
N GLY A 8 -22.37 -16.99 -42.65
CA GLY A 8 -21.41 -16.47 -41.68
C GLY A 8 -21.81 -16.90 -40.28
N ASN A 9 -21.05 -17.82 -39.69
CA ASN A 9 -21.04 -18.03 -38.25
C ASN A 9 -20.51 -16.76 -37.59
N SER A 10 -21.42 -15.87 -37.19
CA SER A 10 -21.14 -14.79 -36.26
C SER A 10 -20.76 -15.42 -34.92
N VAL A 11 -19.46 -15.52 -34.68
CA VAL A 11 -18.92 -15.80 -33.35
C VAL A 11 -19.38 -14.65 -32.45
N THR A 12 -20.42 -14.90 -31.67
CA THR A 12 -20.90 -13.99 -30.64
C THR A 12 -19.76 -13.85 -29.62
N ILE A 13 -19.00 -12.75 -29.72
CA ILE A 13 -18.06 -12.34 -28.70
C ILE A 13 -18.92 -11.91 -27.51
N MET A 14 -19.13 -12.84 -26.58
CA MET A 14 -19.67 -12.53 -25.26
C MET A 14 -18.63 -11.63 -24.58
N GLU A 15 -18.81 -10.31 -24.68
CA GLU A 15 -18.20 -9.37 -23.76
C GLU A 15 -18.81 -9.66 -22.38
N GLU A 16 -18.20 -10.59 -21.63
CA GLU A 16 -18.53 -10.70 -20.22
C GLU A 16 -18.21 -9.35 -19.54
N PRO A 17 -19.14 -8.81 -18.74
CA PRO A 17 -18.89 -7.59 -18.00
C PRO A 17 -17.77 -7.88 -17.00
N TYR A 18 -16.56 -7.36 -17.27
CA TYR A 18 -15.39 -7.45 -16.40
C TYR A 18 -15.68 -6.79 -15.05
N ALA A 19 -16.28 -7.54 -14.12
CA ALA A 19 -16.42 -7.16 -12.73
C ALA A 19 -15.02 -7.15 -12.09
N ASN A 20 -14.44 -5.95 -12.09
CA ASN A 20 -13.06 -5.57 -11.81
C ASN A 20 -12.68 -5.71 -10.32
N HIS A 21 -12.76 -6.91 -9.75
CA HIS A 21 -12.26 -7.21 -8.42
C HIS A 21 -11.11 -8.20 -8.54
N GLN A 22 -9.89 -7.72 -8.32
CA GLN A 22 -8.72 -8.59 -8.27
C GLN A 22 -8.95 -9.69 -7.23
N PRO A 23 -8.62 -10.96 -7.52
CA PRO A 23 -8.74 -12.03 -6.54
C PRO A 23 -7.90 -11.65 -5.31
N LEU A 24 -8.49 -11.80 -4.12
CA LEU A 24 -7.87 -11.40 -2.86
C LEU A 24 -6.46 -12.00 -2.70
N SER A 25 -6.25 -13.21 -3.19
CA SER A 25 -4.97 -13.93 -3.16
C SER A 25 -3.87 -13.16 -3.88
N GLN A 26 -4.19 -12.51 -4.99
CA GLN A 26 -3.25 -11.68 -5.74
C GLN A 26 -2.92 -10.39 -4.99
N GLN A 27 -3.91 -9.75 -4.36
CA GLN A 27 -3.67 -8.56 -3.53
C GLN A 27 -2.73 -8.89 -2.37
N VAL A 28 -2.99 -9.97 -1.63
CA VAL A 28 -2.13 -10.43 -0.53
C VAL A 28 -0.72 -10.71 -1.04
N ARG A 29 -0.58 -11.44 -2.15
CA ARG A 29 0.74 -11.74 -2.72
C ARG A 29 1.54 -10.49 -3.06
N ILE A 30 0.91 -9.52 -3.72
CA ILE A 30 1.56 -8.26 -4.10
C ILE A 30 1.97 -7.48 -2.84
N LEU A 31 1.05 -7.34 -1.86
CA LEU A 31 1.33 -6.67 -0.58
C LEU A 31 2.54 -7.28 0.12
N TYR A 32 2.58 -8.61 0.28
CA TYR A 32 3.70 -9.29 0.94
C TYR A 32 5.00 -9.20 0.12
N SER A 33 4.96 -9.23 -1.22
CA SER A 33 6.16 -9.07 -2.05
C SER A 33 6.77 -7.66 -2.00
N GLN A 34 5.93 -6.62 -1.97
CA GLN A 34 6.40 -5.23 -1.92
C GLN A 34 6.82 -4.81 -0.50
N SER A 35 6.38 -5.55 0.51
CA SER A 35 6.58 -5.23 1.92
C SER A 35 8.01 -5.34 2.43
N VAL A 36 8.90 -6.09 1.76
CA VAL A 36 10.30 -6.25 2.21
C VAL A 36 10.96 -4.87 2.36
N THR A 37 10.79 -3.99 1.36
CA THR A 37 11.36 -2.64 1.38
C THR A 37 10.64 -1.74 2.38
N THR A 38 9.31 -1.85 2.46
CA THR A 38 8.47 -1.03 3.35
C THR A 38 8.66 -1.35 4.83
N PHE A 39 9.19 -2.54 5.17
CA PHE A 39 9.36 -2.98 6.56
C PHE A 39 10.73 -2.68 7.16
N LEU A 40 11.76 -2.51 6.34
CA LEU A 40 13.10 -2.17 6.83
C LEU A 40 13.23 -0.68 7.20
N PHE A 41 12.52 0.18 6.48
CA PHE A 41 12.65 1.62 6.64
C PHE A 41 12.11 2.17 7.98
N PRO A 42 10.95 1.71 8.52
CA PRO A 42 10.42 2.24 9.78
C PRO A 42 11.33 2.01 11.01
N PRO A 43 11.92 0.82 11.24
CA PRO A 43 12.89 0.63 12.32
C PRO A 43 14.13 1.55 12.20
N LEU A 44 14.65 1.73 10.98
CA LEU A 44 15.78 2.63 10.73
C LEU A 44 15.38 4.09 11.02
N ALA A 45 14.22 4.52 10.53
CA ALA A 45 13.67 5.84 10.81
C ALA A 45 13.47 6.06 12.31
N ALA A 46 12.98 5.06 13.04
CA ALA A 46 12.81 5.14 14.49
C ALA A 46 14.14 5.28 15.25
N LEU A 47 15.20 4.59 14.81
CA LEU A 47 16.54 4.77 15.36
C LEU A 47 17.07 6.19 15.13
N CYS A 48 16.90 6.72 13.91
CA CYS A 48 17.29 8.10 13.59
C CYS A 48 16.52 9.13 14.44
N ILE A 49 15.20 8.96 14.54
CA ILE A 49 14.33 9.80 15.38
C ILE A 49 14.76 9.71 16.85
N ALA A 50 15.02 8.51 17.37
CA ALA A 50 15.47 8.35 18.74
C ALA A 50 16.82 9.03 19.00
N ALA A 51 17.74 9.00 18.04
CA ALA A 51 19.01 9.73 18.15
C ALA A 51 18.81 11.26 18.14
N ILE A 52 17.92 11.77 17.29
CA ILE A 52 17.63 13.21 17.17
C ILE A 52 16.90 13.75 18.40
N LEU A 53 15.94 12.98 18.93
CA LEU A 53 15.08 13.42 20.04
C LEU A 53 15.61 13.05 21.42
N ARG A 54 16.76 12.39 21.53
CA ARG A 54 17.31 11.91 22.81
C ARG A 54 17.36 12.98 23.90
N ASP A 55 17.75 14.20 23.56
CA ASP A 55 17.93 15.28 24.54
C ASP A 55 16.63 16.06 24.85
N PHE A 56 15.54 15.79 24.11
CA PHE A 56 14.28 16.55 24.18
C PHE A 56 13.07 15.70 24.56
N ALA A 57 13.13 14.39 24.29
CA ALA A 57 12.13 13.42 24.68
C ALA A 57 12.37 12.94 26.10
N ASP A 58 11.32 12.45 26.75
CA ASP A 58 11.48 11.72 28.01
C ASP A 58 12.12 10.36 27.72
N ASP A 59 13.27 10.09 28.33
CA ASP A 59 14.07 8.87 28.14
C ASP A 59 13.23 7.59 28.28
N ARG A 60 12.29 7.55 29.24
CA ARG A 60 11.47 6.36 29.48
C ARG A 60 10.52 6.12 28.33
N PHE A 61 9.82 7.16 27.89
CA PHE A 61 8.88 7.06 26.77
C PHE A 61 9.62 6.75 25.46
N LEU A 62 10.79 7.36 25.26
CA LEU A 62 11.61 7.13 24.07
C LEU A 62 12.08 5.68 23.98
N LEU A 63 12.64 5.13 25.07
CA LEU A 63 13.13 3.76 25.12
C LEU A 63 12.00 2.73 24.99
N VAL A 64 10.87 2.95 25.65
CA VAL A 64 9.69 2.06 25.52
C VAL A 64 9.17 2.08 24.08
N TRP A 65 8.99 3.27 23.50
CA TRP A 65 8.52 3.42 22.14
C TRP A 65 9.46 2.75 21.12
N LEU A 66 10.77 3.00 21.24
CA LEU A 66 11.78 2.40 20.36
C LEU A 66 11.77 0.87 20.49
N SER A 67 11.71 0.34 21.71
CA SER A 67 11.67 -1.11 21.96
C SER A 67 10.44 -1.75 21.32
N ILE A 68 9.27 -1.10 21.42
CA ILE A 68 8.03 -1.58 20.81
C ILE A 68 8.12 -1.55 19.28
N ILE A 69 8.69 -0.50 18.68
CA ILE A 69 8.88 -0.44 17.22
C ILE A 69 9.83 -1.54 16.74
N LEU A 70 10.95 -1.75 17.42
CA LEU A 70 11.90 -2.81 17.05
C LEU A 70 11.25 -4.19 17.17
N LEU A 71 10.53 -4.45 18.27
CA LEU A 71 9.78 -5.70 18.44
C LEU A 71 8.71 -5.88 17.36
N HIS A 72 7.96 -4.83 17.02
CA HIS A 72 6.98 -4.86 15.94
C HIS A 72 7.63 -5.15 14.59
N GLY A 73 8.80 -4.57 14.30
CA GLY A 73 9.60 -4.87 13.12
C GLY A 73 10.03 -6.34 13.05
N LEU A 74 10.47 -6.92 14.17
CA LEU A 74 10.81 -8.35 14.24
C LEU A 74 9.59 -9.24 14.00
N LEU A 75 8.45 -8.93 14.63
CA LEU A 75 7.20 -9.67 14.43
C LEU A 75 6.71 -9.60 12.98
N ARG A 76 6.89 -8.45 12.31
CA ARG A 76 6.60 -8.27 10.89
C ARG A 76 7.50 -9.12 10.01
N TYR A 77 8.79 -9.16 10.29
CA TYR A 77 9.74 -9.99 9.54
C TYR A 77 9.42 -11.47 9.73
N TYR A 78 9.10 -11.89 10.95
CA TYR A 78 8.63 -13.25 11.24
C TYR A 78 7.34 -13.58 10.47
N LEU A 79 6.36 -12.67 10.44
CA LEU A 79 5.13 -12.87 9.67
C LEU A 79 5.40 -13.01 8.16
N LEU A 80 6.34 -12.23 7.64
CA LEU A 80 6.79 -12.29 6.24
C LEU A 80 7.46 -13.63 5.93
N TRP A 81 8.34 -14.09 6.82
CA TRP A 81 8.98 -15.39 6.72
C TRP A 81 7.95 -16.53 6.74
N CYS A 82 7.00 -16.51 7.69
CA CYS A 82 5.92 -17.48 7.77
C CYS A 82 5.05 -17.49 6.50
N TYR A 83 4.73 -16.31 5.96
CA TYR A 83 4.01 -16.22 4.69
C TYR A 83 4.80 -16.88 3.57
N PHE A 84 6.10 -16.59 3.44
CA PHE A 84 6.94 -17.15 2.37
C PHE A 84 7.36 -18.62 2.56
N HIS A 85 7.05 -19.24 3.70
CA HIS A 85 7.32 -20.66 3.96
C HIS A 85 6.06 -21.52 4.13
N SER A 86 4.87 -20.91 4.17
CA SER A 86 3.60 -21.66 4.27
C SER A 86 3.24 -22.30 2.93
N SER A 87 2.80 -23.56 2.97
CA SER A 87 2.29 -24.30 1.79
C SER A 87 0.86 -23.85 1.41
N ASP A 88 0.07 -23.43 2.40
CA ASP A 88 -1.38 -23.21 2.28
C ASP A 88 -1.75 -21.72 2.07
N ARG A 89 -0.86 -20.95 1.42
CA ARG A 89 -1.04 -19.50 1.24
C ARG A 89 -2.33 -19.14 0.52
N GLU A 90 -2.67 -19.93 -0.50
CA GLU A 90 -3.83 -19.68 -1.35
C GLU A 90 -5.14 -20.08 -0.65
N GLU A 91 -5.12 -21.16 0.15
CA GLU A 91 -6.27 -21.69 0.89
C GLU A 91 -6.66 -20.83 2.11
N HIS A 92 -5.72 -20.05 2.66
CA HIS A 92 -5.94 -19.20 3.83
C HIS A 92 -5.68 -17.72 3.57
N THR A 93 -5.98 -17.27 2.35
CA THR A 93 -5.77 -15.88 1.91
C THR A 93 -6.37 -14.84 2.87
N ASP A 94 -7.60 -15.03 3.34
CA ASP A 94 -8.29 -14.08 4.24
C ASP A 94 -7.53 -13.87 5.57
N ARG A 95 -6.97 -14.96 6.12
CA ARG A 95 -6.23 -14.91 7.38
C ARG A 95 -4.94 -14.10 7.22
N TRP A 96 -4.25 -14.27 6.09
CA TRP A 96 -3.04 -13.50 5.79
C TRP A 96 -3.34 -12.02 5.57
N MET A 97 -4.45 -11.70 4.88
CA MET A 97 -4.91 -10.32 4.74
C MET A 97 -5.22 -9.69 6.10
N ASN A 98 -5.99 -10.37 6.96
CA ASN A 98 -6.36 -9.85 8.27
C ASN A 98 -5.13 -9.63 9.18
N ARG A 99 -4.19 -10.58 9.18
CA ARG A 99 -2.92 -10.43 9.90
C ARG A 99 -2.16 -9.20 9.39
N PHE A 100 -2.08 -9.03 8.07
CA PHE A 100 -1.43 -7.87 7.47
C PHE A 100 -2.08 -6.56 7.92
N ILE A 101 -3.41 -6.45 7.82
CA ILE A 101 -4.18 -5.28 8.25
C ILE A 101 -3.91 -4.95 9.71
N ILE A 102 -3.98 -5.95 10.61
CA ILE A 102 -3.71 -5.75 12.05
C ILE A 102 -2.31 -5.19 12.25
N THR A 103 -1.30 -5.78 11.61
CA THR A 103 0.07 -5.30 11.79
C THR A 103 0.27 -3.87 11.27
N VAL A 104 -0.43 -3.49 10.19
CA VAL A 104 -0.43 -2.15 9.59
C VAL A 104 -1.13 -1.14 10.48
N PHE A 105 -2.28 -1.52 11.02
CA PHE A 105 -3.01 -0.70 11.98
C PHE A 105 -2.20 -0.43 13.25
N VAL A 106 -1.57 -1.46 13.83
CA VAL A 106 -0.68 -1.32 15.00
C VAL A 106 0.49 -0.39 14.68
N SER A 107 1.09 -0.50 13.49
CA SER A 107 2.15 0.42 13.06
C SER A 107 1.68 1.87 13.06
N GLY A 108 0.50 2.12 12.49
CA GLY A 108 -0.05 3.47 12.41
C GLY A 108 -0.33 4.06 13.79
N ILE A 109 -0.83 3.24 14.72
CA ILE A 109 -0.99 3.63 16.13
C ILE A 109 0.36 3.99 16.74
N LEU A 110 1.40 3.16 16.60
CA LEU A 110 2.71 3.41 17.20
C LEU A 110 3.33 4.73 16.75
N TRP A 111 3.20 5.07 15.46
CA TRP A 111 3.69 6.34 14.92
C TRP A 111 2.81 7.53 15.32
N GLY A 112 1.48 7.37 15.31
CA GLY A 112 0.55 8.42 15.73
C GLY A 112 0.67 8.77 17.22
N PHE A 113 0.81 7.77 18.09
CA PHE A 113 1.00 7.96 19.53
C PHE A 113 2.35 8.59 19.86
N ALA A 114 3.39 8.35 19.06
CA ALA A 114 4.67 9.03 19.22
C ALA A 114 4.51 10.55 19.15
N GLY A 115 3.72 11.04 18.19
CA GLY A 115 3.41 12.47 18.04
C GLY A 115 2.66 13.09 19.22
N ILE A 116 2.17 12.29 20.17
CA ILE A 116 1.42 12.76 21.35
C ILE A 116 2.28 12.67 22.62
N PHE A 117 3.00 11.56 22.82
CA PHE A 117 3.62 11.24 24.11
C PHE A 117 5.14 11.42 24.15
N LEU A 118 5.83 11.40 23.00
CA LEU A 118 7.29 11.34 23.00
C LEU A 118 7.93 12.65 23.49
N ILE A 119 7.27 13.78 23.26
CA ILE A 119 7.79 15.12 23.56
C ILE A 119 6.87 15.80 24.57
N PRO A 120 7.36 16.19 25.76
CA PRO A 120 6.55 16.89 26.75
C PRO A 120 6.27 18.34 26.33
N TYR A 121 5.01 18.70 26.11
CA TYR A 121 4.62 20.08 25.72
C TYR A 121 4.97 21.12 26.81
N ARG A 122 4.75 20.80 28.08
CA ARG A 122 4.84 21.76 29.19
C ARG A 122 6.25 22.25 29.51
N SER A 123 7.28 21.44 29.24
CA SER A 123 8.68 21.76 29.57
C SER A 123 9.43 22.41 28.42
N THR A 124 9.01 22.16 27.17
CA THR A 124 9.86 22.39 26.00
C THR A 124 9.58 23.74 25.31
N GLY A 125 8.57 24.49 25.75
CA GLY A 125 8.14 25.73 25.09
C GLY A 125 7.50 25.47 23.72
N THR A 126 6.56 26.32 23.32
CA THR A 126 5.72 26.06 22.13
C THR A 126 6.54 25.79 20.85
N ILE A 127 7.52 26.64 20.55
CA ILE A 127 8.23 26.62 19.26
C ILE A 127 9.10 25.37 19.14
N ALA A 128 9.87 25.05 20.18
CA ALA A 128 10.72 23.86 20.19
C ALA A 128 9.87 22.58 20.20
N PHE A 129 8.78 22.53 20.97
CA PHE A 129 7.83 21.41 20.88
C PHE A 129 7.34 21.22 19.43
N THR A 130 6.88 22.30 18.78
CA THR A 130 6.37 22.23 17.40
C THR A 130 7.45 21.75 16.42
N LEU A 131 8.69 22.21 16.59
CA LEU A 131 9.83 21.83 15.74
C LEU A 131 10.16 20.34 15.86
N TYR A 132 10.37 19.85 17.08
CA TYR A 132 10.76 18.45 17.31
C TYR A 132 9.62 17.48 16.98
N ASN A 133 8.38 17.83 17.33
CA ASN A 133 7.20 17.06 16.95
C ASN A 133 7.01 17.09 15.43
N GLY A 134 7.32 18.22 14.80
CA GLY A 134 7.34 18.39 13.35
C GLY A 134 8.33 17.49 12.64
N LEU A 135 9.53 17.25 13.19
CA LEU A 135 10.49 16.29 12.62
C LEU A 135 9.95 14.87 12.67
N LEU A 136 9.38 14.45 13.80
CA LEU A 136 8.75 13.15 13.96
C LEU A 136 7.57 12.96 12.99
N LEU A 137 6.72 13.98 12.87
CA LEU A 137 5.57 13.94 11.97
C LEU A 137 5.98 14.01 10.50
N LEU A 138 7.04 14.75 10.16
CA LEU A 138 7.61 14.76 8.82
C LEU A 138 8.10 13.36 8.43
N THR A 139 8.80 12.67 9.32
CA THR A 139 9.21 11.27 9.10
C THR A 139 7.99 10.38 8.95
N THR A 140 6.96 10.55 9.78
CA THR A 140 5.70 9.80 9.70
C THR A 140 4.99 10.02 8.36
N CYS A 141 4.92 11.27 7.89
CA CYS A 141 4.41 11.62 6.56
C CYS A 141 5.20 10.91 5.46
N GLY A 142 6.54 10.91 5.53
CA GLY A 142 7.39 10.19 4.59
C GLY A 142 7.07 8.69 4.54
N LEU A 143 6.87 8.05 5.70
CA LEU A 143 6.48 6.65 5.79
C LEU A 143 5.09 6.40 5.19
N VAL A 144 4.13 7.28 5.44
CA VAL A 144 2.79 7.20 4.85
C VAL A 144 2.83 7.38 3.34
N ALA A 145 3.62 8.31 2.82
CA ALA A 145 3.83 8.46 1.37
C ALA A 145 4.42 7.19 0.74
N GLY A 146 5.44 6.59 1.39
CA GLY A 146 6.01 5.31 0.95
C GLY A 146 4.96 4.19 0.98
N ALA A 147 4.11 4.16 2.01
CA ALA A 147 3.04 3.19 2.14
C ALA A 147 1.97 3.33 1.03
N VAL A 148 1.73 4.52 0.49
CA VAL A 148 0.83 4.69 -0.68
C VAL A 148 1.30 3.85 -1.85
N ILE A 149 2.60 3.84 -2.13
CA ILE A 149 3.15 3.09 -3.27
C ILE A 149 2.93 1.58 -3.07
N SER A 150 3.15 1.09 -1.86
CA SER A 150 3.09 -0.35 -1.55
C SER A 150 1.66 -0.86 -1.29
N TYR A 151 0.78 -0.03 -0.74
CA TYR A 151 -0.55 -0.44 -0.28
C TYR A 151 -1.68 0.09 -1.15
N ALA A 152 -1.40 0.89 -2.19
CA ALA A 152 -2.42 1.39 -3.11
C ALA A 152 -3.26 0.28 -3.76
N ILE A 153 -2.79 -0.97 -3.82
CA ILE A 153 -3.59 -2.09 -4.29
C ILE A 153 -4.85 -2.33 -3.45
N ASN A 154 -4.80 -2.02 -2.14
CA ASN A 154 -5.95 -2.10 -1.24
C ASN A 154 -6.03 -0.83 -0.38
N ILE A 155 -6.94 0.07 -0.75
CA ILE A 155 -7.14 1.35 -0.06
C ILE A 155 -7.48 1.14 1.42
N GLY A 156 -8.22 0.08 1.77
CA GLY A 156 -8.56 -0.23 3.16
C GLY A 156 -7.33 -0.46 4.04
N VAL A 157 -6.34 -1.19 3.53
CA VAL A 157 -5.06 -1.42 4.22
C VAL A 157 -4.32 -0.10 4.46
N LEU A 158 -4.29 0.78 3.46
CA LEU A 158 -3.66 2.10 3.59
C LEU A 158 -4.38 2.97 4.62
N LEU A 159 -5.72 2.97 4.62
CA LEU A 159 -6.52 3.72 5.60
C LEU A 159 -6.25 3.25 7.03
N CYS A 160 -6.17 1.93 7.24
CA CYS A 160 -5.80 1.37 8.54
C CYS A 160 -4.42 1.86 9.02
N TYR A 161 -3.49 2.19 8.11
CA TYR A 161 -2.21 2.80 8.49
C TYR A 161 -2.32 4.31 8.74
N SER A 162 -2.83 5.03 7.73
CA SER A 162 -2.70 6.48 7.63
C SER A 162 -3.64 7.21 8.58
N LEU A 163 -4.83 6.64 8.86
CA LEU A 163 -5.79 7.23 9.79
C LEU A 163 -5.18 7.35 11.19
N PRO A 164 -4.72 6.25 11.84
CA PRO A 164 -4.14 6.39 13.16
C PRO A 164 -2.78 7.12 13.17
N ALA A 165 -1.99 6.99 12.10
CA ALA A 165 -0.68 7.65 12.02
C ALA A 165 -0.76 9.17 11.93
N LEU A 166 -1.78 9.72 11.26
CA LEU A 166 -1.86 11.15 10.96
C LEU A 166 -3.01 11.85 11.69
N LEU A 167 -4.19 11.24 11.81
CA LEU A 167 -5.34 11.91 12.42
C LEU A 167 -5.18 12.08 13.94
N LEU A 168 -4.70 11.05 14.65
CA LEU A 168 -4.48 11.14 16.09
C LEU A 168 -3.57 12.33 16.46
N PRO A 169 -2.33 12.44 15.92
CA PRO A 169 -1.47 13.57 16.24
C PRO A 169 -2.01 14.90 15.68
N ALA A 170 -2.72 14.91 14.53
CA ALA A 170 -3.33 16.14 14.01
C ALA A 170 -4.36 16.74 14.98
N PHE A 171 -5.29 15.91 15.47
CA PHE A 171 -6.28 16.35 16.45
C PHE A 171 -5.64 16.75 17.76
N HIS A 172 -4.60 16.02 18.20
CA HIS A 172 -3.84 16.39 19.38
C HIS A 172 -3.22 17.79 19.25
N LEU A 173 -2.50 18.06 18.15
CA LEU A 173 -1.88 19.36 17.91
C LEU A 173 -2.89 20.52 17.86
N ILE A 174 -4.06 20.30 17.25
CA ILE A 174 -5.15 21.28 17.23
C ILE A 174 -5.71 21.49 18.64
N SER A 175 -5.83 20.42 19.45
CA SER A 175 -6.35 20.51 20.81
C SER A 175 -5.45 21.28 21.79
N ILE A 176 -4.14 21.42 21.49
CA ILE A 176 -3.23 22.27 22.27
C ILE A 176 -3.65 23.75 22.19
N GLY A 177 -4.28 24.18 21.09
CA GLY A 177 -4.87 25.52 20.94
C GLY A 177 -3.88 26.66 20.65
N ASP A 178 -2.57 26.38 20.65
CA ASP A 178 -1.55 27.35 20.26
C ASP A 178 -1.57 27.59 18.73
N ARG A 179 -1.32 28.83 18.28
CA ARG A 179 -1.26 29.21 16.86
C ARG A 179 -0.34 28.31 16.03
N TYR A 180 0.86 27.99 16.52
CA TYR A 180 1.83 27.18 15.77
C TYR A 180 1.38 25.73 15.65
N ASN A 181 0.99 25.11 16.76
CA ASN A 181 0.53 23.72 16.79
C ASN A 181 -0.77 23.53 16.02
N THR A 182 -1.73 24.45 16.16
CA THR A 182 -3.01 24.40 15.42
C THR A 182 -2.78 24.52 13.92
N SER A 183 -1.91 25.44 13.49
CA SER A 183 -1.55 25.57 12.07
C SER A 183 -0.89 24.29 11.54
N PHE A 184 0.02 23.71 12.33
CA PHE A 184 0.73 22.49 11.95
C PHE A 184 -0.20 21.26 11.89
N GLY A 185 -1.11 21.11 12.85
CA GLY A 185 -2.15 20.09 12.81
C GLY A 185 -3.09 20.25 11.60
N GLY A 186 -3.45 21.48 11.24
CA GLY A 186 -4.20 21.78 10.02
C GLY A 186 -3.45 21.36 8.75
N LEU A 187 -2.15 21.65 8.65
CA LEU A 187 -1.31 21.18 7.55
C LEU A 187 -1.25 19.65 7.49
N LEU A 188 -1.22 18.97 8.64
CA LEU A 188 -1.22 17.52 8.71
C LEU A 188 -2.54 16.91 8.19
N LEU A 189 -3.69 17.54 8.48
CA LEU A 189 -4.99 17.16 7.92
C LEU A 189 -5.05 17.38 6.40
N LEU A 190 -4.54 18.51 5.91
CA LEU A 190 -4.45 18.79 4.48
C LEU A 190 -3.55 17.77 3.77
N TYR A 191 -2.42 17.43 4.37
CA TYR A 191 -1.54 16.38 3.87
C TYR A 191 -2.23 15.01 3.85
N HIS A 192 -2.97 14.67 4.91
CA HIS A 192 -3.74 13.42 4.96
C HIS A 192 -4.78 13.37 3.82
N LEU A 193 -5.51 14.46 3.58
CA LEU A 193 -6.45 14.57 2.45
C LEU A 193 -5.74 14.37 1.11
N TYR A 194 -4.57 14.98 0.92
CA TYR A 194 -3.75 14.79 -0.27
C TYR A 194 -3.36 13.31 -0.45
N ILE A 195 -2.92 12.63 0.62
CA ILE A 195 -2.59 11.21 0.58
C ILE A 195 -3.79 10.34 0.20
N LEU A 196 -4.99 10.65 0.70
CA LEU A 196 -6.21 9.93 0.33
C LEU A 196 -6.49 10.05 -1.18
N ILE A 197 -6.39 11.27 -1.71
CA ILE A 197 -6.59 11.52 -3.15
C ILE A 197 -5.51 10.80 -3.98
N ALA A 198 -4.25 10.91 -3.55
CA ALA A 198 -3.12 10.25 -4.20
C ALA A 198 -3.29 8.73 -4.20
N ALA A 199 -3.76 8.15 -3.10
CA ALA A 199 -4.01 6.72 -2.97
C ALA A 199 -5.14 6.23 -3.88
N ILE A 200 -6.26 6.95 -3.95
CA ILE A 200 -7.36 6.62 -4.86
C ILE A 200 -6.86 6.69 -6.31
N ARG A 201 -6.08 7.72 -6.65
CA ARG A 201 -5.48 7.86 -7.99
C ARG A 201 -4.53 6.70 -8.29
N MET A 202 -3.67 6.34 -7.35
CA MET A 202 -2.69 5.27 -7.51
C MET A 202 -3.37 3.90 -7.64
N ASN A 203 -4.41 3.64 -6.85
CA ASN A 203 -5.23 2.43 -6.96
C ASN A 203 -5.82 2.29 -8.37
N ARG A 204 -6.39 3.38 -8.92
CA ARG A 204 -6.90 3.40 -10.30
C ARG A 204 -5.81 3.11 -11.34
N GLN A 205 -4.61 3.66 -11.15
CA GLN A 205 -3.48 3.40 -12.06
C GLN A 205 -3.04 1.93 -12.01
N PHE A 206 -2.96 1.32 -10.82
CA PHE A 206 -2.66 -0.10 -10.68
C PHE A 206 -3.70 -0.98 -11.36
N VAL A 207 -4.99 -0.70 -11.15
CA VAL A 207 -6.08 -1.44 -11.79
C VAL A 207 -6.02 -1.29 -13.32
N TYR A 208 -5.76 -0.08 -13.82
CA TYR A 208 -5.59 0.17 -15.25
C TYR A 208 -4.42 -0.61 -15.86
N PHE A 209 -3.24 -0.56 -15.22
CA PHE A 209 -2.05 -1.27 -15.70
C PHE A 209 -2.28 -2.78 -15.79
N MET A 210 -2.94 -3.36 -14.78
CA MET A 210 -3.26 -4.78 -14.76
C MET A 210 -4.24 -5.18 -15.86
N ASN A 211 -5.28 -4.36 -16.08
CA ASN A 211 -6.25 -4.61 -17.16
C ASN A 211 -5.59 -4.54 -18.53
N MET A 212 -4.66 -3.60 -18.72
CA MET A 212 -3.90 -3.45 -19.95
C MET A 212 -2.98 -4.65 -20.21
N GLU A 213 -2.28 -5.14 -19.18
CA GLU A 213 -1.44 -6.34 -19.29
C GLU A 213 -2.28 -7.58 -19.62
N HIS A 214 -3.45 -7.71 -19.01
CA HIS A 214 -4.37 -8.81 -19.31
C HIS A 214 -4.87 -8.76 -20.76
N GLN A 215 -5.30 -7.59 -21.24
CA GLN A 215 -5.71 -7.39 -22.63
C GLN A 215 -4.59 -7.72 -23.63
N LYS A 216 -3.36 -7.31 -23.31
CA LYS A 216 -2.19 -7.63 -24.13
C LYS A 216 -1.97 -9.14 -24.24
N GLN A 217 -2.01 -9.87 -23.11
CA GLN A 217 -1.86 -11.33 -23.10
C GLN A 217 -2.96 -12.03 -23.91
N GLN A 218 -4.21 -11.58 -23.78
CA GLN A 218 -5.32 -12.11 -24.58
C GLN A 218 -5.13 -11.88 -26.07
N LEU A 219 -4.66 -10.68 -26.46
CA LEU A 219 -4.41 -10.35 -27.86
C LEU A 219 -3.28 -11.19 -28.45
N GLU A 220 -2.17 -11.35 -27.71
CA GLU A 220 -1.06 -12.23 -28.09
C GLU A 220 -1.53 -13.68 -28.24
N GLN A 221 -2.36 -14.17 -27.32
CA GLN A 221 -2.90 -15.52 -27.37
C GLN A 221 -3.83 -15.71 -28.57
N LYS A 222 -4.73 -14.77 -28.85
CA LYS A 222 -5.58 -14.77 -30.05
C LYS A 222 -4.75 -14.76 -31.34
N TYR A 223 -3.74 -13.90 -31.42
CA TYR A 223 -2.84 -13.84 -32.57
C TYR A 223 -2.08 -15.15 -32.77
N SER A 224 -1.56 -15.75 -31.69
CA SER A 224 -0.84 -17.03 -31.75
C SER A 224 -1.74 -18.18 -32.22
N ASN A 225 -3.00 -18.22 -31.75
CA ASN A 225 -3.99 -19.21 -32.17
C ASN A 225 -4.35 -19.05 -33.65
N LEU A 226 -4.61 -17.81 -34.10
CA LEU A 226 -4.94 -17.53 -35.49
C LEU A 226 -3.78 -17.91 -36.42
N LYS A 227 -2.53 -17.61 -36.03
CA LYS A 227 -1.33 -18.01 -36.77
C LYS A 227 -1.22 -19.53 -36.88
N ARG A 228 -1.45 -20.28 -35.80
CA ARG A 228 -1.46 -21.76 -35.82
C ARG A 228 -2.51 -22.32 -36.76
N ILE A 229 -3.73 -21.77 -36.75
CA ILE A 229 -4.81 -22.18 -37.66
C ILE A 229 -4.40 -21.91 -39.11
N TYR A 230 -3.85 -20.72 -39.39
CA TYR A 230 -3.38 -20.35 -40.73
C TYR A 230 -2.27 -21.28 -41.23
N GLU A 231 -1.28 -21.59 -40.39
CA GLU A 231 -0.21 -22.53 -40.73
C GLU A 231 -0.72 -23.96 -40.96
N ALA A 232 -1.70 -24.41 -40.17
CA ALA A 232 -2.33 -25.72 -40.34
C ALA A 232 -3.12 -25.82 -41.66
N LEU A 233 -3.87 -24.75 -42.02
CA LEU A 233 -4.55 -24.66 -43.31
C LEU A 233 -3.56 -24.67 -44.47
N ARG A 234 -2.50 -23.86 -44.39
CA ARG A 234 -1.45 -23.81 -45.41
C ARG A 234 -0.74 -25.15 -45.64
N ARG A 235 -0.58 -25.96 -44.59
CA ARG A 235 -0.04 -27.33 -44.70
C ARG A 235 -1.02 -28.32 -45.33
N ARG A 236 -2.32 -28.09 -45.21
CA ARG A 236 -3.38 -28.97 -45.76
C ARG A 236 -3.77 -28.65 -47.19
N THR A 237 -3.47 -27.46 -47.70
CA THR A 237 -3.69 -27.12 -49.11
C THR A 237 -2.46 -27.56 -49.93
N PRO A 238 -2.48 -28.73 -50.60
CA PRO A 238 -1.42 -29.05 -51.57
C PRO A 238 -1.40 -27.96 -52.64
N ARG A 239 -0.21 -27.56 -53.09
CA ARG A 239 -0.04 -26.66 -54.23
C ARG A 239 -0.83 -27.25 -55.40
N ALA A 240 -1.98 -26.67 -55.72
CA ALA A 240 -2.60 -26.87 -57.01
C ALA A 240 -1.64 -26.25 -58.02
N LEU A 241 -0.96 -27.14 -58.76
CA LEU A 241 -0.20 -26.84 -59.97
C LEU A 241 -1.14 -26.24 -61.02
#